data_AF-A0A1I3DB52-F1
#
_entry.id   AF-A0A1I3DB52-F1
#
_cell.length_a   1.000
_cell.length_b   1.000
_cell.length_c   1.000
_cell.angle_alpha   90.00
_cell.angle_beta   90.00
_cell.angle_gamma   90.00
#
_symmetry.space_group_name_H-M   'P 1'
#
loop_
_entity.id
_entity.type
_entity.pdbx_description
1 polymer ?
#
loop_
_entity_poly.entity_id
_entity_poly.type
_entity_poly.pdbx_seq_one_letter_code
_entity_poly.pdbx_strand_id
1 'polypeptide(L)' 'MAGSTFLRATRAWNPLLAFEILSLYVDDIPPADLKAICEKTYTPAISRSPDIAPLRKLETGFYLQG' A
#
# COMPACT_ATOMS: atom_id res chain seq x y z
N MET A 1 -13.86 12.40 -14.67
CA MET A 1 -14.35 11.91 -13.36
C MET A 1 -13.41 10.80 -12.88
N ALA A 2 -12.31 11.13 -12.20
CA ALA A 2 -11.34 10.14 -11.69
C ALA A 2 -10.73 10.65 -10.37
N GLY A 3 -11.60 11.09 -9.44
CA GLY A 3 -11.19 11.88 -8.27
C GLY A 3 -11.53 11.25 -6.91
N SER A 4 -11.91 9.98 -6.84
CA SER A 4 -12.46 9.40 -5.59
C SER A 4 -11.78 8.15 -5.05
N THR A 5 -10.87 7.50 -5.79
CA THR A 5 -10.19 6.28 -5.29
C THR A 5 -9.05 6.60 -4.31
N PHE A 6 -8.34 7.71 -4.52
CA PHE A 6 -7.17 8.11 -3.71
C PHE A 6 -7.47 8.32 -2.21
N LEU A 7 -8.71 8.68 -1.84
CA LEU A 7 -9.08 8.99 -0.45
C LEU A 7 -9.70 7.82 0.32
N ARG A 8 -9.76 6.61 -0.25
CA ARG A 8 -10.34 5.41 0.41
C ARG A 8 -9.36 4.27 0.63
N ALA A 9 -8.06 4.50 0.45
CA ALA A 9 -7.07 3.55 0.92
C ALA A 9 -7.01 3.63 2.45
N THR A 10 -7.62 2.64 3.09
CA THR A 10 -7.53 2.37 4.52
C THR A 10 -6.09 2.52 5.02
N ARG A 11 -5.94 2.98 6.26
CA ARG A 11 -4.71 3.31 7.00
C ARG A 11 -3.60 2.23 7.08
N ALA A 12 -3.75 1.12 6.36
CA ALA A 12 -2.78 0.04 6.22
C ALA A 12 -2.35 -0.05 4.74
N TRP A 13 -1.05 -0.22 4.52
CA TRP A 13 -0.46 -0.36 3.19
C TRP A 13 -1.04 -1.58 2.48
N ASN A 14 -1.97 -1.38 1.55
CA ASN A 14 -2.65 -2.46 0.81
C ASN A 14 -1.98 -2.64 -0.57
N PRO A 15 -1.83 -3.87 -1.10
CA PRO A 15 -1.38 -4.13 -2.47
C PRO A 15 -1.99 -3.23 -3.54
N LEU A 16 -3.28 -2.88 -3.41
CA LEU A 16 -3.97 -1.99 -4.36
C LEU A 16 -3.43 -0.55 -4.30
N LEU A 17 -3.19 -0.02 -3.10
CA LEU A 17 -2.60 1.31 -2.96
C LEU A 17 -1.17 1.34 -3.53
N ALA A 18 -0.38 0.30 -3.28
CA ALA A 18 0.96 0.19 -3.85
C ALA A 18 0.92 0.15 -5.39
N PHE A 19 0.00 -0.64 -5.97
CA PHE A 19 -0.20 -0.68 -7.43
C PHE A 19 -0.57 0.69 -8.00
N GLU A 20 -1.52 1.39 -7.37
CA GLU A 20 -1.95 2.72 -7.82
C GLU A 20 -0.80 3.74 -7.79
N ILE A 21 -0.01 3.76 -6.72
CA ILE A 21 1.13 4.68 -6.60
C ILE A 21 2.22 4.32 -7.61
N LEU A 22 2.58 3.04 -7.71
CA LEU A 22 3.65 2.60 -8.62
C LEU A 22 3.27 2.80 -10.09
N SER A 23 1.99 2.70 -10.45
CA SER A 23 1.50 2.96 -11.81
C SER A 23 1.71 4.42 -12.25
N LEU A 24 2.02 5.35 -11.33
CA LEU A 24 2.39 6.72 -11.67
C LEU A 24 3.84 6.85 -12.17
N TYR A 25 4.69 5.84 -11.89
CA TYR A 25 6.14 5.90 -12.13
C TYR A 25 6.68 4.73 -12.94
N VAL A 26 5.95 3.61 -13.01
CA VAL A 26 6.33 2.38 -13.70
C VAL A 26 5.52 2.28 -14.99
N ASP A 27 6.14 2.60 -16.13
CA ASP A 27 5.51 2.57 -17.46
C ASP A 27 6.06 1.45 -18.37
N ASP A 28 7.06 0.71 -17.89
CA ASP A 28 7.77 -0.36 -18.59
C ASP A 28 7.21 -1.78 -18.29
N ILE A 29 6.25 -1.89 -17.36
CA ILE A 29 5.61 -3.15 -16.94
C ILE A 29 4.11 -3.10 -17.25
N PRO A 30 3.52 -4.14 -17.88
CA PRO A 30 2.08 -4.21 -18.07
C PRO A 30 1.31 -4.08 -16.73
N PRO A 31 0.19 -3.33 -16.67
CA PRO A 31 -0.52 -3.07 -15.42
C PRO A 31 -0.96 -4.33 -14.65
N ALA A 32 -1.34 -5.40 -15.36
CA ALA A 32 -1.72 -6.67 -14.75
C ALA A 32 -0.54 -7.34 -14.04
N ASP A 33 0.66 -7.24 -14.62
CA ASP A 33 1.88 -7.81 -14.07
C ASP A 33 2.36 -7.01 -12.86
N LEU A 34 2.31 -5.68 -12.95
CA LEU A 34 2.62 -4.80 -11.81
C LEU A 34 1.69 -5.08 -10.62
N LYS A 35 0.39 -5.23 -10.89
CA LYS A 35 -0.59 -5.61 -9.85
C LYS A 35 -0.26 -6.97 -9.23
N ALA A 36 0.05 -7.97 -10.05
CA ALA A 36 0.42 -9.30 -9.56
C ALA A 36 1.71 -9.28 -8.71
N ILE A 37 2.67 -8.40 -9.03
CA ILE A 37 3.85 -8.16 -8.20
C ILE A 37 3.42 -7.58 -6.85
N CYS A 38 2.60 -6.52 -6.83
CA CYS A 38 2.12 -5.92 -5.58
C CYS A 38 1.38 -6.94 -4.69
N GLU A 39 0.50 -7.76 -5.27
CA GLU A 39 -0.24 -8.80 -4.54
C GLU A 39 0.67 -9.88 -3.95
N LYS A 40 1.79 -10.20 -4.62
CA LYS A 40 2.78 -11.14 -4.08
C LYS A 40 3.64 -10.52 -2.98
N THR A 41 4.02 -9.24 -3.13
CA THR A 41 4.94 -8.55 -2.22
C THR A 41 4.28 -8.13 -0.91
N TYR A 42 3.06 -7.59 -0.98
CA TYR A 42 2.37 -7.00 0.16
C TYR A 42 1.42 -7.99 0.81
N THR A 43 1.98 -9.09 1.36
CA THR A 43 1.23 -10.13 2.05
C THR A 43 1.65 -10.26 3.52
N PRO A 44 0.76 -10.66 4.44
CA PRO A 44 1.10 -10.95 5.83
C PRO A 44 2.17 -12.02 6.04
N ALA A 45 2.43 -12.86 5.03
CA ALA A 45 3.47 -13.89 5.09
C ALA A 45 4.88 -13.31 4.89
N ILE A 46 4.99 -12.20 4.16
CA ILE A 46 6.25 -11.49 3.90
C ILE A 46 6.42 -10.33 4.89
N SER A 47 5.33 -9.63 5.21
CA SER A 47 5.36 -8.59 6.23
C SER A 47 5.31 -9.19 7.64
N ARG A 48 6.06 -8.61 8.58
CA ARG A 48 6.06 -9.03 9.99
C ARG A 48 4.72 -8.82 10.71
N SER A 49 3.78 -8.13 10.06
CA SER A 49 2.48 -7.73 10.59
C SER A 49 1.40 -7.81 9.49
N PRO A 50 0.16 -8.20 9.82
CA PRO A 50 -0.96 -8.18 8.87
C PRO A 50 -1.32 -6.76 8.39
N ASP A 51 -0.97 -5.74 9.16
CA ASP A 51 -1.18 -4.33 8.79
C ASP A 51 -0.10 -3.79 7.83
N ILE A 52 0.86 -4.65 7.46
CA ILE A 52 2.00 -4.45 6.53
C ILE A 52 3.00 -3.37 7.00
N ALA A 53 2.54 -2.16 7.31
CA ALA A 53 3.32 -1.14 8.02
C ALA A 53 2.46 -0.57 9.17
N PRO A 54 2.44 -1.24 10.33
CA PRO A 54 1.64 -0.80 11.47
C PRO A 54 2.14 0.54 12.02
N LEU A 55 1.19 1.43 12.32
CA LEU A 55 1.47 2.67 13.05
C LEU A 55 1.04 2.53 14.51
N ARG A 56 2.02 2.53 15.42
CA ARG A 56 1.78 2.57 16.85
C ARG A 56 1.61 4.02 17.31
N LYS A 57 0.42 4.37 17.79
CA LYS A 57 0.20 5.70 18.41
C LYS A 57 0.93 5.77 19.74
N LEU A 58 1.68 6.85 19.95
CA LEU A 58 2.32 7.15 21.24
C LEU A 58 1.60 8.30 21.95
N GLU A 59 1.38 9.41 21.23
CA GLU A 59 0.72 10.61 21.75
C GLU A 59 -0.16 11.25 20.67
N THR A 60 -0.78 12.39 20.97
CA THR A 60 -1.61 13.11 19.99
C THR A 60 -0.74 13.63 18.84
N GLY A 61 -1.01 13.15 17.62
CA GLY A 61 -0.21 13.49 16.44
C GLY A 61 1.14 12.77 16.35
N PHE A 62 1.45 11.87 17.28
CA PHE A 62 2.76 11.19 17.33
C PHE A 62 2.61 9.68 17.24
N TYR A 63 3.25 9.10 16.21
CA TYR A 63 3.15 7.69 15.85
C TYR A 63 4.54 7.14 15.52
N LEU A 64 4.78 5.88 15.88
CA LEU A 64 5.93 5.11 15.43
C LEU A 64 5.53 4.11 14.36
N GLN A 65 6.36 3.98 13.34
CA GLN A 65 6.32 2.87 12.40
C GLN A 65 7.02 1.66 13.02
N GLY A 66 6.36 0.51 13.00
CA GLY A 66 6.84 -0.75 13.59
C GLY A 66 7.09 -1.85 12.58
#